data_AF-K1Y4R9-F1
#
_entry.id   AF-K1Y4R9-F1
#
_cell.length_a   1.000
_cell.length_b   1.000
_cell.length_c   1.000
_cell.angle_alpha   90.00
_cell.angle_beta   90.00
_cell.angle_gamma   90.00
#
_symmetry.space_group_name_H-M   'P 1'
#
loop_
_entity.id
_entity.type
_entity.pdbx_description
1 polymer ?
#
loop_
_entity_poly.entity_id
_entity_poly.type
_entity_poly.pdbx_seq_one_letter_code
_entity_poly.pdbx_strand_id
1 'polypeptide(L)'
;MGRRGGLAGIFAALAGATVNAAFRATRLAEAERNRQIRAAESYRNRLMRAEESDRQRQIRAEENEKRKVGNAAQRLANMVNKSIKIARSTPNLITKLNKLCAAQHIIEQLKYMAEEYPYLTLYELLPIESEIMQMQAETERNLQNIKIEKATVAAEKLQRERDKKKERQQRQTEKLAEKKRKDKLAQQKEFERQKLAVIRAKEKARIEADKIKEKQAKKERIDKLAQQKELERQKLTDERIREKARIAAEKAAIKLAEKERKDKLRVTLDKASIKAKRAETVAISAILKDIFAEDIPVTSQTASPDSTAIEVSIVGLDAESFSFMQALATKHIWARDELEKLATGHSLMLDGTLDCINDASYDHFGGPFFEGDDPIEINTEFAKEIAA
;
A
#
# COMPACT_ATOMS: atom_id res chain seq x y z
N MET A 1 164.28 8.70 8.48
CA MET A 1 163.08 8.90 9.32
C MET A 1 161.89 8.89 8.38
N GLY A 2 161.12 7.81 8.24
CA GLY A 2 160.00 7.50 9.11
C GLY A 2 158.88 6.83 8.29
N ARG A 3 159.19 5.69 7.64
CA ARG A 3 158.17 4.80 7.05
C ARG A 3 157.71 3.79 8.11
N ARG A 4 156.87 4.21 9.06
CA ARG A 4 156.09 3.30 9.93
C ARG A 4 154.81 4.05 10.35
N GLY A 5 153.75 3.90 9.57
CA GLY A 5 152.46 4.55 9.84
C GLY A 5 151.31 4.21 8.89
N GLY A 6 151.60 3.58 7.73
CA GLY A 6 150.59 3.35 6.69
C GLY A 6 149.57 2.24 7.00
N LEU A 7 150.01 1.08 7.52
CA LEU A 7 149.11 -0.07 7.65
C LEU A 7 148.13 0.04 8.83
N ALA A 8 148.57 0.52 10.00
CA ALA A 8 147.68 0.70 11.16
C ALA A 8 146.58 1.74 10.91
N GLY A 9 146.89 2.82 10.17
CA GLY A 9 145.91 3.82 9.74
C GLY A 9 144.88 3.26 8.74
N ILE A 10 145.31 2.38 7.83
CA ILE A 10 144.42 1.71 6.86
C ILE A 10 143.49 0.72 7.55
N PHE A 11 143.98 -0.07 8.52
CA PHE A 11 143.14 -0.98 9.30
C PHE A 11 142.15 -0.24 10.21
N ALA A 12 142.56 0.86 10.84
CA ALA A 12 141.68 1.71 11.64
C ALA A 12 140.61 2.41 10.77
N ALA A 13 140.96 2.85 9.56
CA ALA A 13 140.02 3.43 8.60
C ALA A 13 139.01 2.39 8.07
N LEU A 14 139.46 1.16 7.78
CA LEU A 14 138.58 0.05 7.40
C LEU A 14 137.62 -0.35 8.53
N ALA A 15 138.11 -0.48 9.76
CA ALA A 15 137.28 -0.78 10.93
C ALA A 15 136.27 0.35 11.23
N GLY A 16 136.70 1.61 11.12
CA GLY A 16 135.82 2.78 11.25
C GLY A 16 134.78 2.86 10.14
N ALA A 17 135.12 2.45 8.91
CA ALA A 17 134.18 2.38 7.79
C ALA A 17 133.14 1.26 7.98
N THR A 18 133.53 0.09 8.49
CA THR A 18 132.60 -1.02 8.77
C THR A 18 131.65 -0.71 9.93
N VAL A 19 132.14 -0.07 11.00
CA VAL A 19 131.29 0.36 12.13
C VAL A 19 130.32 1.46 11.69
N ASN A 20 130.78 2.43 10.88
CA ASN A 20 129.91 3.45 10.30
C ASN A 20 128.88 2.87 9.33
N ALA A 21 129.24 1.84 8.55
CA ALA A 21 128.31 1.15 7.66
C ALA A 21 127.24 0.38 8.46
N ALA A 22 127.63 -0.32 9.52
CA ALA A 22 126.70 -1.01 10.42
C ALA A 22 125.73 -0.03 11.10
N PHE A 23 126.21 1.12 11.58
CA PHE A 23 125.36 2.15 12.19
C PHE A 23 124.40 2.82 11.17
N ARG A 24 124.83 3.00 9.93
CA ARG A 24 123.95 3.47 8.85
C ARG A 24 122.88 2.43 8.52
N ALA A 25 123.25 1.15 8.48
CA ALA A 25 122.31 0.05 8.23
C ALA A 25 121.26 -0.08 9.35
N THR A 26 121.66 0.01 10.63
CA THR A 26 120.70 0.00 11.74
C THR A 26 119.78 1.22 11.71
N ARG A 27 120.30 2.41 11.41
CA ARG A 27 119.49 3.63 11.29
C ARG A 27 118.51 3.59 10.12
N LEU A 28 118.89 2.96 9.01
CA LEU A 28 117.97 2.70 7.88
C LEU A 28 116.89 1.69 8.25
N ALA A 29 117.24 0.59 8.92
CA ALA A 29 116.28 -0.40 9.41
C ALA A 29 115.30 0.20 10.44
N GLU A 30 115.78 1.04 11.36
CA GLU A 30 114.94 1.81 12.28
C GLU A 30 114.04 2.80 11.55
N ALA A 31 114.56 3.49 10.53
CA ALA A 31 113.76 4.40 9.72
C ALA A 31 112.65 3.67 8.95
N GLU A 32 112.93 2.47 8.41
CA GLU A 32 111.94 1.61 7.77
C GLU A 32 110.89 1.10 8.76
N ARG A 33 111.30 0.63 9.94
CA ARG A 33 110.38 0.25 11.02
C ARG A 33 109.47 1.41 11.42
N ASN A 34 110.02 2.62 11.57
CA ASN A 34 109.26 3.83 11.88
C ASN A 34 108.36 4.28 10.73
N ARG A 35 108.68 3.96 9.47
CA ARG A 35 107.79 4.17 8.32
C ARG A 35 106.63 3.17 8.36
N GLN A 36 106.89 1.91 8.65
CA GLN A 36 105.86 0.87 8.78
C GLN A 36 104.90 1.16 9.93
N ILE A 37 105.41 1.56 11.10
CA ILE A 37 104.58 1.97 12.25
C ILE A 37 103.67 3.15 11.86
N ARG A 38 104.22 4.20 11.25
CA ARG A 38 103.42 5.35 10.78
C ARG A 38 102.39 4.97 9.71
N ALA A 39 102.73 4.06 8.80
CA ALA A 39 101.80 3.55 7.80
C ALA A 39 100.66 2.74 8.44
N ALA A 40 100.98 1.89 9.41
CA ALA A 40 100.02 1.11 10.18
C ALA A 40 99.10 2.00 11.03
N GLU A 41 99.65 3.02 11.71
CA GLU A 41 98.87 4.01 12.46
C GLU A 41 97.97 4.84 11.54
N SER A 42 98.47 5.25 10.37
CA SER A 42 97.66 5.94 9.35
C SER A 42 96.51 5.06 8.86
N TYR A 43 96.76 3.76 8.63
CA TYR A 43 95.72 2.81 8.25
C TYR A 43 94.69 2.62 9.37
N ARG A 44 95.14 2.41 10.61
CA ARG A 44 94.28 2.29 11.79
C ARG A 44 93.41 3.55 11.97
N ASN A 45 93.98 4.73 11.84
CA ASN A 45 93.24 5.99 11.96
C ASN A 45 92.21 6.16 10.83
N ARG A 46 92.53 5.74 9.60
CA ARG A 46 91.56 5.74 8.49
C ARG A 46 90.42 4.76 8.74
N LEU A 47 90.72 3.57 9.24
CA LEU A 47 89.71 2.57 9.60
C LEU A 47 88.78 3.08 10.72
N MET A 48 89.35 3.62 11.81
CA MET A 48 88.58 4.21 12.90
C MET A 48 87.67 5.35 12.41
N ARG A 49 88.17 6.24 11.56
CA ARG A 49 87.36 7.33 10.96
C ARG A 49 86.24 6.80 10.06
N ALA A 50 86.50 5.72 9.31
CA ALA A 50 85.47 5.07 8.50
C ALA A 50 84.38 4.46 9.39
N GLU A 51 84.76 3.71 10.43
CA GLU A 51 83.82 3.15 11.40
C GLU A 51 83.00 4.23 12.13
N GLU A 52 83.64 5.32 12.57
CA GLU A 52 82.96 6.47 13.17
C GLU A 52 82.00 7.14 12.18
N SER A 53 82.40 7.28 10.91
CA SER A 53 81.54 7.82 9.87
C SER A 53 80.31 6.93 9.64
N ASP A 54 80.49 5.61 9.60
CA ASP A 54 79.40 4.66 9.43
C ASP A 54 78.46 4.63 10.64
N ARG A 55 79.01 4.69 11.87
CA ARG A 55 78.20 4.87 13.09
C ARG A 55 77.38 6.17 13.05
N GLN A 56 77.99 7.29 12.64
CA GLN A 56 77.27 8.56 12.48
C GLN A 56 76.19 8.48 11.40
N ARG A 57 76.42 7.77 10.30
CA ARG A 57 75.41 7.53 9.27
C ARG A 57 74.23 6.73 9.81
N GLN A 58 74.50 5.69 10.60
CA GLN A 58 73.45 4.89 11.25
C GLN A 58 72.63 5.72 12.23
N ILE A 59 73.27 6.50 13.11
CA ILE A 59 72.57 7.39 14.05
C ILE A 59 71.68 8.39 13.30
N ARG A 60 72.21 9.05 12.26
CA ARG A 60 71.42 9.98 11.44
C ARG A 60 70.25 9.29 10.73
N ALA A 61 70.42 8.04 10.28
CA ALA A 61 69.35 7.28 9.67
C ALA A 61 68.23 6.98 10.68
N GLU A 62 68.59 6.52 11.88
CA GLU A 62 67.64 6.29 12.98
C GLU A 62 66.90 7.56 13.41
N GLU A 63 67.61 8.69 13.56
CA GLU A 63 67.02 9.99 13.87
C GLU A 63 66.05 10.45 12.77
N ASN A 64 66.41 10.22 11.50
CA ASN A 64 65.53 10.53 10.38
C ASN A 64 64.26 9.68 10.38
N GLU A 65 64.34 8.39 10.70
CA GLU A 65 63.17 7.53 10.86
C GLU A 65 62.30 7.97 12.03
N LYS A 66 62.88 8.24 13.20
CA LYS A 66 62.16 8.81 14.35
C LYS A 66 61.41 10.08 13.97
N ARG A 67 62.05 10.98 13.20
CA ARG A 67 61.43 12.22 12.73
C ARG A 67 60.29 11.96 11.74
N LYS A 68 60.42 10.99 10.83
CA LYS A 68 59.35 10.61 9.89
C LYS A 68 58.12 10.08 10.64
N VAL A 69 58.34 9.17 11.59
CA VAL A 69 57.29 8.59 12.44
C VAL A 69 56.61 9.67 13.27
N GLY A 70 57.39 10.56 13.92
CA GLY A 70 56.85 11.69 14.68
C GLY A 70 56.00 12.63 13.81
N ASN A 71 56.47 12.96 12.60
CA ASN A 71 55.70 13.77 11.65
C ASN A 71 54.43 13.07 11.14
N ALA A 72 54.41 11.74 11.08
CA ALA A 72 53.22 10.97 10.73
C ALA A 72 52.20 10.97 11.90
N ALA A 73 52.66 10.70 13.12
CA ALA A 73 51.82 10.76 14.32
C ALA A 73 51.22 12.16 14.53
N GLN A 74 52.01 13.23 14.33
CA GLN A 74 51.50 14.60 14.43
C GLN A 74 50.40 14.90 13.40
N ARG A 75 50.52 14.35 12.18
CA ARG A 75 49.48 14.50 11.15
C ARG A 75 48.18 13.82 11.56
N LEU A 76 48.27 12.61 12.10
CA LEU A 76 47.10 11.89 12.63
C LEU A 76 46.46 12.65 13.79
N ALA A 77 47.25 13.15 14.75
CA ALA A 77 46.73 13.97 15.85
C ALA A 77 46.01 15.24 15.36
N ASN A 78 46.57 15.92 14.35
CA ASN A 78 45.91 17.07 13.73
C ASN A 78 44.59 16.68 13.03
N MET A 79 44.50 15.48 12.44
CA MET A 79 43.26 14.96 11.86
C MET A 79 42.20 14.64 12.91
N VAL A 80 42.59 14.09 14.06
CA VAL A 80 41.69 13.88 15.21
C VAL A 80 41.10 15.21 15.66
N ASN A 81 41.96 16.19 15.95
CA ASN A 81 41.54 17.52 16.40
C ASN A 81 40.61 18.22 15.38
N LYS A 82 40.91 18.09 14.08
CA LYS A 82 40.05 18.60 13.02
C LYS A 82 38.69 17.89 13.00
N SER A 83 38.66 16.57 13.17
CA SER A 83 37.44 15.78 13.18
C SER A 83 36.55 16.11 14.38
N ILE A 84 37.14 16.24 15.58
CA ILE A 84 36.44 16.71 16.79
C ILE A 84 35.89 18.13 16.60
N LYS A 85 36.69 19.05 16.04
CA LYS A 85 36.24 20.42 15.77
C LYS A 85 35.02 20.46 14.85
N ILE A 86 35.03 19.65 13.79
CA ILE A 86 33.88 19.55 12.86
C ILE A 86 32.69 18.90 13.57
N ALA A 87 32.91 17.86 14.38
CA ALA A 87 31.85 17.21 15.14
C ALA A 87 31.17 18.19 16.10
N ARG A 88 31.92 19.02 16.81
CA ARG A 88 31.37 20.04 17.73
C ARG A 88 30.60 21.14 17.00
N SER A 89 31.01 21.53 15.79
CA SER A 89 30.36 22.64 15.06
C SER A 89 29.19 22.20 14.16
N THR A 90 29.11 20.93 13.77
CA THR A 90 28.10 20.49 12.80
C THR A 90 26.73 20.26 13.47
N PRO A 91 25.64 20.80 12.91
CA PRO A 91 24.29 20.55 13.40
C PRO A 91 23.75 19.18 12.96
N ASN A 92 24.30 18.59 11.89
CA ASN A 92 23.84 17.31 11.36
C ASN A 92 24.37 16.15 12.22
N LEU A 93 23.47 15.43 12.88
CA LEU A 93 23.80 14.31 13.79
C LEU A 93 24.54 13.16 13.08
N ILE A 94 24.19 12.84 11.83
CA ILE A 94 24.87 11.78 11.06
C ILE A 94 26.29 12.22 10.73
N THR A 95 26.46 13.46 10.27
CA THR A 95 27.79 14.01 10.02
C THR A 95 28.63 14.07 11.30
N LYS A 96 28.03 14.48 12.43
CA LYS A 96 28.67 14.47 13.75
C LYS A 96 29.16 13.07 14.09
N LEU A 97 28.31 12.05 13.99
CA LEU A 97 28.67 10.65 14.28
C LEU A 97 29.81 10.15 13.38
N ASN A 98 29.72 10.38 12.07
CA ASN A 98 30.77 9.97 11.12
C ASN A 98 32.13 10.61 11.44
N LYS A 99 32.15 11.88 11.87
CA LYS A 99 33.40 12.56 12.26
C LYS A 99 33.96 12.04 13.58
N LEU A 100 33.10 11.67 14.53
CA LEU A 100 33.53 11.06 15.79
C LEU A 100 34.10 9.65 15.56
N CYS A 101 33.45 8.81 14.75
CA CYS A 101 33.97 7.49 14.37
C CYS A 101 35.31 7.60 13.63
N ALA A 102 35.46 8.58 12.72
CA ALA A 102 36.75 8.82 12.06
C ALA A 102 37.83 9.23 13.07
N ALA A 103 37.51 10.10 14.04
CA ALA A 103 38.44 10.48 15.10
C ALA A 103 38.86 9.27 15.95
N GLN A 104 37.93 8.40 16.32
CA GLN A 104 38.19 7.18 17.08
C GLN A 104 39.10 6.22 16.31
N HIS A 105 38.85 6.00 15.02
CA HIS A 105 39.70 5.13 14.21
C HIS A 105 41.13 5.67 14.09
N ILE A 106 41.31 7.00 13.95
CA ILE A 106 42.64 7.61 13.92
C ILE A 106 43.34 7.49 15.29
N ILE A 107 42.59 7.57 16.38
CA ILE A 107 43.12 7.34 17.74
C ILE A 107 43.62 5.91 17.89
N GLU A 108 42.89 4.91 17.38
CA GLU A 108 43.34 3.51 17.36
C GLU A 108 44.64 3.35 16.54
N GLN A 109 44.75 4.02 15.40
CA GLN A 109 46.00 4.04 14.63
C GLN A 109 47.15 4.67 15.42
N LEU A 110 46.90 5.76 16.16
CA LEU A 110 47.90 6.40 17.03
C LEU A 110 48.33 5.47 18.17
N LYS A 111 47.40 4.72 18.77
CA LYS A 111 47.72 3.70 19.78
C LYS A 111 48.61 2.62 19.21
N TYR A 112 48.26 2.09 18.04
CA TYR A 112 49.08 1.09 17.35
C TYR A 112 50.49 1.64 17.06
N MET A 113 50.61 2.88 16.58
CA MET A 113 51.92 3.52 16.39
C MET A 113 52.69 3.71 17.70
N ALA A 114 52.02 3.97 18.83
CA ALA A 114 52.68 4.09 20.13
C ALA A 114 53.17 2.74 20.67
N GLU A 115 52.47 1.65 20.34
CA GLU A 115 52.90 0.28 20.65
C GLU A 115 54.10 -0.15 19.77
N GLU A 116 54.05 0.17 18.47
CA GLU A 116 55.12 -0.16 17.51
C GLU A 116 56.39 0.69 17.75
N TYR A 117 56.24 1.95 18.18
CA TYR A 117 57.33 2.89 18.38
C TYR A 117 57.36 3.41 19.84
N PRO A 118 58.08 2.72 20.76
CA PRO A 118 58.07 3.04 22.20
C PRO A 118 58.57 4.44 22.58
N TYR A 119 59.26 5.13 21.67
CA TYR A 119 59.71 6.51 21.87
C TYR A 119 58.61 7.55 21.61
N LEU A 120 57.44 7.12 21.12
CA LEU A 120 56.28 7.98 20.90
C LEU A 120 55.45 8.04 22.19
N THR A 121 55.31 9.23 22.75
CA THR A 121 54.45 9.48 23.91
C THR A 121 53.17 10.20 23.49
N LEU A 122 52.02 9.60 23.79
CA LEU A 122 50.71 10.22 23.56
C LEU A 122 50.24 10.89 24.86
N TYR A 123 50.08 12.21 24.83
CA TYR A 123 49.54 13.00 25.94
C TYR A 123 48.03 13.17 25.78
N GLU A 124 47.31 13.27 26.91
CA GLU A 124 45.87 13.61 26.94
C GLU A 124 44.94 12.67 26.15
N LEU A 125 45.37 11.44 25.88
CA LEU A 125 44.59 10.49 25.08
C LEU A 125 43.28 10.06 25.78
N LEU A 126 43.35 9.73 27.06
CA LEU A 126 42.21 9.24 27.86
C LEU A 126 41.06 10.27 27.96
N PRO A 127 41.31 11.56 28.28
CA PRO A 127 40.27 12.58 28.24
C PRO A 127 39.60 12.72 26.87
N ILE A 128 40.38 12.72 25.78
CA ILE A 128 39.87 12.86 24.41
C ILE A 128 38.99 11.68 24.02
N GLU A 129 39.42 10.45 24.36
CA GLU A 129 38.63 9.23 24.12
C GLU A 129 37.31 9.22 24.87
N SER A 130 37.35 9.58 26.16
CA SER A 130 36.14 9.71 26.97
C SER A 130 35.18 10.73 26.37
N GLU A 131 35.69 11.88 25.93
CA GLU A 131 34.87 12.91 25.29
C GLU A 131 34.23 12.43 23.98
N ILE A 132 35.01 11.76 23.11
CA ILE A 132 34.50 11.19 21.86
C ILE A 132 33.40 10.16 22.15
N MET A 133 33.64 9.26 23.11
CA MET A 133 32.70 8.21 23.48
C MET A 133 31.38 8.80 24.02
N GLN A 134 31.46 9.83 24.87
CA GLN A 134 30.29 10.53 25.39
C GLN A 134 29.50 11.22 24.27
N MET A 135 30.19 11.95 23.39
CA MET A 135 29.56 12.63 22.25
C MET A 135 28.92 11.63 21.28
N GLN A 136 29.54 10.47 21.04
CA GLN A 136 28.96 9.40 20.22
C GLN A 136 27.67 8.87 20.83
N ALA A 137 27.72 8.48 22.11
CA ALA A 137 26.55 7.96 22.82
C ALA A 137 25.40 8.95 22.88
N GLU A 138 25.68 10.24 23.09
CA GLU A 138 24.66 11.30 23.06
C GLU A 138 24.06 11.47 21.66
N THR A 139 24.90 11.46 20.62
CA THR A 139 24.45 11.61 19.23
C THR A 139 23.59 10.43 18.78
N GLU A 140 23.97 9.21 19.16
CA GLU A 140 23.19 8.00 18.88
C GLU A 140 21.84 8.02 19.60
N ARG A 141 21.81 8.40 20.88
CA ARG A 141 20.55 8.59 21.62
C ARG A 141 19.65 9.63 20.94
N ASN A 142 20.21 10.76 20.52
CA ASN A 142 19.44 11.79 19.81
C ASN A 142 18.86 11.28 18.48
N LEU A 143 19.63 10.49 17.72
CA LEU A 143 19.14 9.85 16.51
C LEU A 143 18.03 8.83 16.80
N GLN A 144 18.16 8.05 17.87
CA GLN A 144 17.12 7.11 18.30
C GLN A 144 15.85 7.84 18.73
N ASN A 145 15.97 8.92 19.51
CA ASN A 145 14.83 9.74 19.93
C ASN A 145 14.07 10.31 18.73
N ILE A 146 14.77 10.82 17.71
CA ILE A 146 14.14 11.31 16.47
C ILE A 146 13.41 10.17 15.74
N LYS A 147 13.98 8.96 15.69
CA LYS A 147 13.31 7.80 15.07
C LYS A 147 12.05 7.41 15.85
N ILE A 148 12.13 7.38 17.18
CA ILE A 148 11.00 7.08 18.06
C ILE A 148 9.90 8.12 17.88
N GLU A 149 10.23 9.42 17.89
CA GLU A 149 9.27 10.50 17.72
C GLU A 149 8.56 10.45 16.36
N LYS A 150 9.30 10.15 15.28
CA LYS A 150 8.68 9.94 13.96
C LYS A 150 7.75 8.73 13.96
N ALA A 151 8.14 7.64 14.62
CA ALA A 151 7.32 6.44 14.73
C ALA A 151 6.06 6.67 15.57
N THR A 152 6.15 7.43 16.67
CA THR A 152 4.99 7.78 17.51
C THR A 152 4.02 8.67 16.74
N VAL A 153 4.49 9.69 16.02
CA VAL A 153 3.64 10.55 15.18
C VAL A 153 2.94 9.72 14.08
N ALA A 154 3.67 8.80 13.44
CA ALA A 154 3.08 7.90 12.44
C ALA A 154 2.02 6.98 13.05
N ALA A 155 2.29 6.41 14.23
CA ALA A 155 1.34 5.56 14.96
C ALA A 155 0.09 6.34 15.38
N GLU A 156 0.23 7.58 15.87
CA GLU A 156 -0.89 8.45 16.21
C GLU A 156 -1.77 8.75 14.98
N LYS A 157 -1.16 9.02 13.82
CA LYS A 157 -1.89 9.26 12.57
C LYS A 157 -2.70 8.01 12.15
N LEU A 158 -2.08 6.84 12.21
CA LEU A 158 -2.74 5.55 11.95
C LEU A 158 -3.90 5.31 12.92
N GLN A 159 -3.71 5.61 14.21
CA GLN A 159 -4.75 5.45 15.21
C GLN A 159 -5.94 6.37 14.94
N ARG A 160 -5.69 7.64 14.60
CA ARG A 160 -6.76 8.59 14.22
C ARG A 160 -7.55 8.11 13.00
N GLU A 161 -6.89 7.56 11.98
CA GLU A 161 -7.58 7.00 10.81
C GLU A 161 -8.40 5.75 11.16
N ARG A 162 -7.88 4.86 12.02
CA ARG A 162 -8.64 3.71 12.54
C ARG A 162 -9.88 4.16 13.32
N ASP A 163 -9.76 5.18 14.15
CA ASP A 163 -10.87 5.68 14.95
C ASP A 163 -11.94 6.36 14.08
N LYS A 164 -11.53 7.17 13.07
CA LYS A 164 -12.46 7.70 12.06
C LYS A 164 -13.17 6.59 11.28
N LYS A 165 -12.47 5.51 10.91
CA LYS A 165 -13.06 4.37 10.20
C LYS A 165 -14.09 3.65 11.08
N LYS A 166 -13.76 3.41 12.36
CA LYS A 166 -14.71 2.85 13.34
C LYS A 166 -15.94 3.73 13.49
N GLU A 167 -15.76 5.05 13.61
CA GLU A 167 -16.87 6.00 13.71
C GLU A 167 -17.77 5.98 12.46
N ARG A 168 -17.18 5.94 11.25
CA ARG A 168 -17.92 5.80 9.99
C ARG A 168 -18.73 4.51 9.95
N GLN A 169 -18.13 3.39 10.34
CA GLN A 169 -18.81 2.09 10.43
C GLN A 169 -19.96 2.16 11.44
N GLN A 170 -19.72 2.70 12.64
CA GLN A 170 -20.77 2.88 13.65
C GLN A 170 -21.93 3.72 13.11
N ARG A 171 -21.66 4.88 12.50
CA ARG A 171 -22.68 5.73 11.88
C ARG A 171 -23.47 5.00 10.78
N GLN A 172 -22.82 4.17 9.96
CA GLN A 172 -23.49 3.36 8.94
C GLN A 172 -24.40 2.30 9.58
N THR A 173 -23.91 1.59 10.61
CA THR A 173 -24.72 0.60 11.32
C THR A 173 -25.92 1.22 12.04
N GLU A 174 -25.74 2.40 12.64
CA GLU A 174 -26.80 3.16 13.30
C GLU A 174 -27.86 3.63 12.30
N LYS A 175 -27.45 4.19 11.15
CA LYS A 175 -28.37 4.57 10.05
C LYS A 175 -29.18 3.37 9.54
N LEU A 176 -28.53 2.22 9.37
CA LEU A 176 -29.22 0.99 8.94
C LEU A 176 -30.22 0.53 10.00
N ALA A 177 -29.86 0.57 11.28
CA ALA A 177 -30.74 0.24 12.39
C ALA A 177 -31.93 1.21 12.49
N GLU A 178 -31.70 2.51 12.30
CA GLU A 178 -32.75 3.54 12.28
C GLU A 178 -33.71 3.33 11.10
N LYS A 179 -33.19 3.04 9.90
CA LYS A 179 -34.01 2.69 8.74
C LYS A 179 -34.89 1.47 9.03
N LYS A 180 -34.31 0.38 9.56
CA LYS A 180 -35.06 -0.82 9.96
C LYS A 180 -36.15 -0.51 11.00
N ARG A 181 -35.89 0.37 11.97
CA ARG A 181 -36.88 0.82 12.96
C ARG A 181 -38.03 1.60 12.31
N LYS A 182 -37.71 2.51 11.38
CA LYS A 182 -38.70 3.29 10.62
C LYS A 182 -39.57 2.40 9.73
N ASP A 183 -38.96 1.45 9.02
CA ASP A 183 -39.67 0.48 8.18
C ASP A 183 -40.61 -0.39 9.02
N LYS A 184 -40.16 -0.89 10.18
CA LYS A 184 -41.01 -1.64 11.12
C LYS A 184 -42.18 -0.81 11.64
N LEU A 185 -41.95 0.45 11.97
CA LEU A 185 -43.02 1.37 12.41
C LEU A 185 -44.01 1.67 11.27
N ALA A 186 -43.53 1.81 10.03
CA ALA A 186 -44.38 2.01 8.86
C ALA A 186 -45.27 0.79 8.61
N GLN A 187 -44.69 -0.42 8.66
CA GLN A 187 -45.45 -1.68 8.57
C GLN A 187 -46.52 -1.78 9.66
N GLN A 188 -46.19 -1.41 10.91
CA GLN A 188 -47.18 -1.36 12.00
C GLN A 188 -48.31 -0.36 11.72
N LYS A 189 -47.98 0.84 11.23
CA LYS A 189 -48.99 1.85 10.87
C LYS A 189 -49.87 1.41 9.70
N GLU A 190 -49.31 0.73 8.71
CA GLU A 190 -50.09 0.17 7.59
C GLU A 190 -51.02 -0.95 8.07
N PHE A 191 -50.52 -1.84 8.92
CA PHE A 191 -51.34 -2.89 9.52
C PHE A 191 -52.52 -2.30 10.31
N GLU A 192 -52.27 -1.29 11.15
CA GLU A 192 -53.35 -0.59 11.88
C GLU A 192 -54.32 0.15 10.94
N ARG A 193 -53.83 0.76 9.86
CA ARG A 193 -54.69 1.37 8.82
C ARG A 193 -55.59 0.34 8.15
N GLN A 194 -55.05 -0.81 7.77
CA GLN A 194 -55.82 -1.91 7.17
C GLN A 194 -56.87 -2.42 8.15
N LYS A 195 -56.51 -2.62 9.43
CA LYS A 195 -57.43 -3.02 10.49
C LYS A 195 -58.57 -2.01 10.66
N LEU A 196 -58.27 -0.72 10.73
CA LEU A 196 -59.28 0.34 10.80
C LEU A 196 -60.17 0.39 9.54
N ALA A 197 -59.60 0.17 8.35
CA ALA A 197 -60.34 0.15 7.10
C ALA A 197 -61.35 -0.99 7.06
N VAL A 198 -60.97 -2.19 7.51
CA VAL A 198 -61.87 -3.34 7.65
C VAL A 198 -63.01 -3.03 8.62
N ILE A 199 -62.71 -2.40 9.77
CA ILE A 199 -63.73 -1.98 10.74
C ILE A 199 -64.72 -1.00 10.09
N ARG A 200 -64.21 0.05 9.43
CA ARG A 200 -65.05 1.05 8.74
C ARG A 200 -65.87 0.43 7.60
N ALA A 201 -65.32 -0.53 6.86
CA ALA A 201 -66.04 -1.23 5.79
C ALA A 201 -67.18 -2.09 6.35
N LYS A 202 -66.94 -2.83 7.45
CA LYS A 202 -67.99 -3.58 8.17
C LYS A 202 -69.09 -2.65 8.67
N GLU A 203 -68.73 -1.50 9.21
CA GLU A 203 -69.68 -0.53 9.72
C GLU A 203 -70.51 0.13 8.60
N LYS A 204 -69.87 0.52 7.49
CA LYS A 204 -70.59 0.98 6.28
C LYS A 204 -71.55 -0.08 5.76
N ALA A 205 -71.12 -1.36 5.70
CA ALA A 205 -71.98 -2.46 5.25
C ALA A 205 -73.18 -2.68 6.18
N ARG A 206 -73.00 -2.53 7.51
CA ARG A 206 -74.11 -2.56 8.47
C ARG A 206 -75.12 -1.44 8.21
N ILE A 207 -74.64 -0.20 8.05
CA ILE A 207 -75.50 0.96 7.76
C ILE A 207 -76.26 0.76 6.44
N GLU A 208 -75.59 0.26 5.40
CA GLU A 208 -76.22 0.00 4.10
C GLU A 208 -77.28 -1.11 4.21
N ALA A 209 -76.98 -2.19 4.95
CA ALA A 209 -77.94 -3.24 5.23
C ALA A 209 -79.16 -2.72 5.99
N ASP A 210 -78.97 -1.82 6.96
CA ASP A 210 -80.07 -1.21 7.71
C ASP A 210 -80.92 -0.29 6.82
N LYS A 211 -80.29 0.48 5.91
CA LYS A 211 -81.03 1.27 4.88
C LYS A 211 -81.82 0.37 3.93
N ILE A 212 -81.27 -0.77 3.51
CA ILE A 212 -81.97 -1.72 2.65
C ILE A 212 -83.18 -2.30 3.38
N LYS A 213 -83.01 -2.71 4.64
CA LYS A 213 -84.13 -3.17 5.49
C LYS A 213 -85.20 -2.10 5.66
N GLU A 214 -84.80 -0.84 5.87
CA GLU A 214 -85.74 0.28 5.98
C GLU A 214 -86.50 0.52 4.67
N LYS A 215 -85.82 0.48 3.51
CA LYS A 215 -86.47 0.57 2.19
C LYS A 215 -87.43 -0.59 1.94
N GLN A 216 -87.05 -1.81 2.31
CA GLN A 216 -87.90 -3.00 2.22
C GLN A 216 -89.14 -2.84 3.11
N ALA A 217 -88.98 -2.43 4.36
CA ALA A 217 -90.10 -2.18 5.28
C ALA A 217 -91.03 -1.05 4.79
N LYS A 218 -90.48 0.02 4.18
CA LYS A 218 -91.27 1.07 3.53
C LYS A 218 -92.06 0.54 2.34
N LYS A 219 -91.43 -0.29 1.50
CA LYS A 219 -92.11 -0.93 0.36
C LYS A 219 -93.25 -1.84 0.84
N GLU A 220 -93.01 -2.70 1.83
CA GLU A 220 -94.04 -3.55 2.41
C GLU A 220 -95.21 -2.74 3.02
N ARG A 221 -94.92 -1.60 3.67
CA ARG A 221 -95.96 -0.67 4.15
C ARG A 221 -96.78 -0.10 3.00
N ILE A 222 -96.15 0.30 1.89
CA ILE A 222 -96.83 0.79 0.69
C ILE A 222 -97.70 -0.30 0.08
N ASP A 223 -97.17 -1.52 -0.05
CA ASP A 223 -97.90 -2.66 -0.62
C ASP A 223 -99.12 -3.01 0.26
N LYS A 224 -98.98 -3.00 1.59
CA LYS A 224 -100.12 -3.15 2.53
C LYS A 224 -101.15 -2.04 2.39
N LEU A 225 -100.71 -0.79 2.24
CA LEU A 225 -101.60 0.35 2.08
C LEU A 225 -102.33 0.31 0.72
N ALA A 226 -101.68 -0.18 -0.33
CA ALA A 226 -102.28 -0.43 -1.63
C ALA A 226 -103.35 -1.53 -1.55
N GLN A 227 -103.06 -2.66 -0.88
CA GLN A 227 -104.03 -3.73 -0.61
C GLN A 227 -105.23 -3.21 0.17
N GLN A 228 -105.02 -2.35 1.17
CA GLN A 228 -106.09 -1.77 1.97
C GLN A 228 -106.98 -0.84 1.13
N LYS A 229 -106.38 0.01 0.29
CA LYS A 229 -107.12 0.85 -0.66
C LYS A 229 -107.84 0.04 -1.73
N GLU A 230 -107.30 -1.10 -2.15
CA GLU A 230 -107.95 -2.01 -3.09
C GLU A 230 -109.16 -2.68 -2.45
N LEU A 231 -109.04 -3.12 -1.20
CA LEU A 231 -110.17 -3.63 -0.41
C LEU A 231 -111.25 -2.56 -0.18
N GLU A 232 -110.86 -1.31 0.07
CA GLU A 232 -111.79 -0.18 0.18
C GLU A 232 -112.47 0.14 -1.16
N ARG A 233 -111.75 0.07 -2.28
CA ARG A 233 -112.34 0.19 -3.63
C ARG A 233 -113.34 -0.93 -3.89
N GLN A 234 -113.02 -2.16 -3.49
CA GLN A 234 -113.93 -3.31 -3.59
C GLN A 234 -115.19 -3.10 -2.75
N LYS A 235 -115.05 -2.62 -1.50
CA LYS A 235 -116.20 -2.24 -0.65
C LYS A 235 -117.05 -1.13 -1.28
N LEU A 236 -116.42 -0.11 -1.87
CA LEU A 236 -117.12 0.97 -2.56
C LEU A 236 -117.82 0.49 -3.85
N THR A 237 -117.26 -0.47 -4.57
CA THR A 237 -117.94 -1.09 -5.73
C THR A 237 -119.11 -1.95 -5.30
N ASP A 238 -118.99 -2.68 -4.20
CA ASP A 238 -120.08 -3.46 -3.62
C ASP A 238 -121.21 -2.55 -3.08
N GLU A 239 -120.86 -1.38 -2.55
CA GLU A 239 -121.81 -0.34 -2.12
C GLU A 239 -122.53 0.31 -3.33
N ARG A 240 -121.81 0.59 -4.43
CA ARG A 240 -122.42 1.07 -5.70
C ARG A 240 -123.32 0.02 -6.36
N ILE A 241 -123.06 -1.28 -6.16
CA ILE A 241 -123.96 -2.36 -6.62
C ILE A 241 -125.26 -2.36 -5.80
N ARG A 242 -125.19 -2.09 -4.49
CA ARG A 242 -126.37 -1.95 -3.61
C ARG A 242 -127.20 -0.70 -3.93
N GLU A 243 -126.54 0.41 -4.26
CA GLU A 243 -127.21 1.65 -4.70
C GLU A 243 -127.88 1.47 -6.08
N LYS A 244 -127.20 0.76 -7.01
CA LYS A 244 -127.77 0.39 -8.33
C LYS A 244 -128.94 -0.58 -8.23
N ALA A 245 -129.00 -1.45 -7.21
CA ALA A 245 -130.14 -2.32 -6.96
C ALA A 245 -131.37 -1.56 -6.43
N ARG A 246 -131.18 -0.37 -5.82
CA ARG A 246 -132.25 0.47 -5.27
C ARG A 246 -132.90 1.38 -6.32
N ILE A 247 -132.17 1.73 -7.39
CA ILE A 247 -132.64 2.58 -8.50
C ILE A 247 -133.21 1.74 -9.68
N ALA A 248 -133.08 0.41 -9.64
CA ALA A 248 -133.50 -0.50 -10.72
C ALA A 248 -134.94 -1.06 -10.62
N ALA A 249 -135.76 -0.62 -9.65
CA ALA A 249 -137.17 -1.04 -9.52
C ALA A 249 -138.18 0.02 -10.00
N GLU A 250 -137.73 1.25 -10.32
CA GLU A 250 -138.60 2.34 -10.76
C GLU A 250 -138.30 2.71 -12.21
N LYS A 251 -139.05 2.06 -13.12
CA LYS A 251 -139.38 2.49 -14.49
C LYS A 251 -138.22 2.80 -15.46
N ALA A 252 -138.18 2.25 -16.67
CA ALA A 252 -139.13 1.41 -17.38
C ALA A 252 -138.49 0.95 -18.71
N ALA A 253 -139.11 -0.08 -19.27
CA ALA A 253 -139.25 -0.43 -20.69
C ALA A 253 -138.66 0.51 -21.78
N ILE A 254 -138.13 -0.17 -22.83
CA ILE A 254 -137.86 0.26 -24.23
C ILE A 254 -136.45 0.90 -24.42
N LYS A 255 -135.38 0.18 -24.79
CA LYS A 255 -135.05 -0.63 -25.99
C LYS A 255 -134.65 0.21 -27.22
N LEU A 256 -133.35 0.16 -27.56
CA LEU A 256 -132.76 -0.24 -28.86
C LEU A 256 -131.61 0.66 -29.36
N ALA A 257 -130.49 -0.02 -29.70
CA ALA A 257 -129.47 0.31 -30.71
C ALA A 257 -128.50 1.47 -30.41
N GLU A 258 -127.21 1.43 -30.72
CA GLU A 258 -126.29 0.53 -31.43
C GLU A 258 -124.88 1.18 -31.28
N LYS A 259 -123.77 0.49 -31.00
CA LYS A 259 -122.85 -0.22 -31.93
C LYS A 259 -121.44 0.40 -31.88
N GLU A 260 -120.53 -0.41 -31.36
CA GLU A 260 -119.15 -0.67 -31.79
C GLU A 260 -118.31 0.38 -32.55
N ARG A 261 -117.03 0.47 -32.16
CA ARG A 261 -115.80 0.37 -33.00
C ARG A 261 -114.59 0.25 -32.05
N LYS A 262 -113.81 -0.85 -32.03
CA LYS A 262 -112.63 -1.21 -32.89
C LYS A 262 -111.67 -0.02 -33.09
N ASP A 263 -110.34 -0.12 -32.96
CA ASP A 263 -109.41 -1.22 -33.20
C ASP A 263 -107.99 -0.84 -32.67
N LYS A 264 -107.18 -1.87 -32.36
CA LYS A 264 -105.72 -2.06 -32.58
C LYS A 264 -104.67 -0.99 -32.23
N LEU A 265 -103.54 -1.45 -31.65
CA LEU A 265 -102.21 -1.30 -32.28
C LEU A 265 -101.13 -2.26 -31.73
N ARG A 266 -100.41 -2.89 -32.68
CA ARG A 266 -99.16 -3.64 -32.54
C ARG A 266 -97.98 -2.67 -32.37
N VAL A 267 -96.93 -3.08 -31.65
CA VAL A 267 -95.59 -2.46 -31.75
C VAL A 267 -94.56 -3.54 -32.04
N THR A 268 -93.83 -3.27 -33.12
CA THR A 268 -92.78 -4.04 -33.79
C THR A 268 -91.39 -3.69 -33.22
N LEU A 269 -90.52 -4.69 -33.08
CA LEU A 269 -89.10 -4.51 -32.77
C LEU A 269 -88.35 -3.97 -33.99
N ASP A 270 -87.72 -2.81 -33.83
CA ASP A 270 -86.82 -2.21 -34.80
C ASP A 270 -85.51 -3.02 -34.90
N LYS A 271 -85.30 -3.65 -36.06
CA LYS A 271 -84.12 -4.48 -36.35
C LYS A 271 -82.93 -3.67 -36.87
N ALA A 272 -83.04 -2.35 -37.05
CA ALA A 272 -81.91 -1.50 -37.44
C ALA A 272 -80.93 -1.27 -36.28
N SER A 273 -81.45 -1.14 -35.05
CA SER A 273 -80.68 -0.86 -33.84
C SER A 273 -79.83 -2.05 -33.32
N ILE A 274 -80.13 -3.28 -33.76
CA ILE A 274 -79.42 -4.51 -33.35
C ILE A 274 -78.19 -4.79 -34.23
N LYS A 275 -78.17 -4.32 -35.48
CA LYS A 275 -77.05 -4.56 -36.41
C LYS A 275 -75.85 -3.64 -36.13
N ALA A 276 -76.10 -2.41 -35.66
CA ALA A 276 -75.06 -1.46 -35.28
C ALA A 276 -74.27 -1.92 -34.04
N LYS A 277 -74.96 -2.42 -33.00
CA LYS A 277 -74.32 -2.83 -31.73
C LYS A 277 -73.54 -4.14 -31.79
N ARG A 278 -73.73 -4.98 -32.82
CA ARG A 278 -72.98 -6.24 -33.00
C ARG A 278 -71.70 -6.07 -33.82
N ALA A 279 -71.59 -5.00 -34.62
CA ALA A 279 -70.36 -4.71 -35.37
C ALA A 279 -69.25 -4.15 -34.45
N GLU A 280 -69.62 -3.37 -33.43
CA GLU A 280 -68.67 -2.81 -32.45
C GLU A 280 -68.03 -3.87 -31.56
N THR A 281 -68.70 -5.01 -31.31
CA THR A 281 -68.15 -6.10 -30.47
C THR A 281 -67.11 -6.96 -31.20
N VAL A 282 -67.16 -7.03 -32.53
CA VAL A 282 -66.21 -7.84 -33.33
C VAL A 282 -64.87 -7.11 -33.51
N ALA A 283 -64.89 -5.78 -33.63
CA ALA A 283 -63.67 -4.98 -33.80
C ALA A 283 -62.79 -4.93 -32.54
N ILE A 284 -63.41 -4.87 -31.35
CA ILE A 284 -62.67 -4.79 -30.08
C ILE A 284 -62.02 -6.15 -29.72
N SER A 285 -62.64 -7.26 -30.12
CA SER A 285 -62.11 -8.60 -29.85
C SER A 285 -60.91 -8.98 -30.75
N ALA A 286 -60.69 -8.28 -31.87
CA ALA A 286 -59.53 -8.51 -32.74
C ALA A 286 -58.27 -7.81 -32.22
N ILE A 287 -58.41 -6.59 -31.68
CA ILE A 287 -57.29 -5.80 -31.13
C ILE A 287 -56.76 -6.43 -29.83
N LEU A 288 -57.63 -7.03 -29.01
CA LEU A 288 -57.23 -7.72 -27.78
C LEU A 288 -56.54 -9.07 -28.02
N LYS A 289 -56.58 -9.63 -29.23
CA LYS A 289 -55.93 -10.90 -29.56
C LYS A 289 -54.47 -10.73 -29.98
N ASP A 290 -54.11 -9.57 -30.50
CA ASP A 290 -52.77 -9.26 -31.04
C ASP A 290 -51.75 -8.90 -29.94
N ILE A 291 -52.23 -8.43 -28.79
CA ILE A 291 -51.37 -7.98 -27.67
C ILE A 291 -50.87 -9.14 -26.79
N PHE A 292 -51.48 -10.33 -26.89
CA PHE A 292 -51.16 -11.47 -26.02
C PHE A 292 -50.37 -12.59 -26.72
N ALA A 293 -49.83 -12.34 -27.91
CA ALA A 293 -49.07 -13.33 -28.67
C ALA A 293 -47.66 -12.82 -28.98
N GLU A 294 -46.76 -12.79 -27.99
CA GLU A 294 -45.33 -12.87 -28.26
C GLU A 294 -44.54 -13.44 -27.06
N ASP A 295 -43.77 -14.47 -27.39
CA ASP A 295 -42.94 -15.34 -26.57
C ASP A 295 -41.57 -14.70 -26.29
N ILE A 296 -41.00 -14.96 -25.10
CA ILE A 296 -39.59 -14.66 -24.79
C ILE A 296 -38.92 -15.95 -24.32
N PRO A 297 -37.86 -16.44 -24.99
CA PRO A 297 -36.90 -17.34 -24.36
C PRO A 297 -35.55 -16.67 -24.11
N VAL A 298 -34.99 -17.11 -22.99
CA VAL A 298 -33.69 -16.83 -22.37
C VAL A 298 -32.57 -17.47 -23.18
N THR A 299 -31.38 -16.85 -23.32
CA THR A 299 -30.12 -17.59 -23.50
C THR A 299 -28.88 -16.84 -22.99
N SER A 300 -28.04 -17.59 -22.28
CA SER A 300 -26.75 -17.22 -21.68
C SER A 300 -25.57 -17.26 -22.65
N GLN A 301 -24.49 -16.57 -22.25
CA GLN A 301 -23.04 -16.75 -22.49
C GLN A 301 -22.54 -17.84 -23.45
N THR A 302 -21.48 -17.51 -24.21
CA THR A 302 -20.35 -18.43 -24.52
C THR A 302 -19.10 -17.64 -24.93
N ALA A 303 -18.02 -17.85 -24.18
CA ALA A 303 -16.63 -17.57 -24.56
C ALA A 303 -16.05 -18.78 -25.32
N SER A 304 -15.02 -18.54 -26.12
CA SER A 304 -14.28 -19.54 -26.91
C SER A 304 -12.83 -19.66 -26.41
N PRO A 305 -12.28 -20.88 -26.24
CA PRO A 305 -10.85 -21.10 -26.04
C PRO A 305 -10.19 -21.79 -27.26
N ASP A 306 -8.90 -21.55 -27.49
CA ASP A 306 -7.93 -22.62 -27.80
C ASP A 306 -6.48 -22.08 -27.86
N SER A 307 -5.60 -22.62 -27.02
CA SER A 307 -4.31 -23.20 -27.42
C SER A 307 -3.51 -23.65 -26.20
N THR A 308 -3.11 -24.92 -26.23
CA THR A 308 -2.36 -25.66 -25.21
C THR A 308 -0.85 -25.48 -25.35
N ALA A 309 -0.16 -25.16 -24.25
CA ALA A 309 1.19 -25.66 -23.96
C ALA A 309 1.34 -25.77 -22.44
N ILE A 310 1.74 -26.95 -21.98
CA ILE A 310 1.86 -27.31 -20.56
C ILE A 310 3.23 -26.85 -20.06
N GLU A 311 3.24 -25.89 -19.16
CA GLU A 311 4.26 -25.66 -18.13
C GLU A 311 3.64 -24.69 -17.11
N VAL A 312 3.26 -25.22 -15.93
CA VAL A 312 2.67 -24.52 -14.76
C VAL A 312 1.93 -23.22 -15.12
N SER A 313 0.95 -23.30 -16.03
CA SER A 313 0.27 -22.10 -16.54
C SER A 313 -0.85 -21.73 -15.58
N ILE A 314 -0.70 -20.59 -14.91
CA ILE A 314 -1.83 -19.83 -14.37
C ILE A 314 -2.81 -19.64 -15.54
N VAL A 315 -3.97 -20.32 -15.48
CA VAL A 315 -5.02 -20.32 -16.52
C VAL A 315 -5.31 -18.88 -16.95
N GLY A 316 -5.03 -18.56 -18.21
CA GLY A 316 -5.31 -17.25 -18.82
C GLY A 316 -4.09 -16.36 -19.09
N LEU A 317 -2.88 -16.74 -18.66
CA LEU A 317 -1.66 -15.93 -18.87
C LEU A 317 -0.78 -16.50 -20.00
N ASP A 318 -0.32 -15.63 -20.91
CA ASP A 318 0.60 -15.99 -21.99
C ASP A 318 2.00 -16.36 -21.45
N ALA A 319 2.76 -17.15 -22.19
CA ALA A 319 4.07 -17.68 -21.77
C ALA A 319 5.11 -16.57 -21.50
N GLU A 320 5.06 -15.49 -22.30
CA GLU A 320 5.92 -14.32 -22.12
C GLU A 320 5.56 -13.56 -20.84
N SER A 321 4.26 -13.38 -20.58
CA SER A 321 3.73 -12.74 -19.37
C SER A 321 3.99 -13.57 -18.11
N PHE A 322 3.97 -14.90 -18.20
CA PHE A 322 4.35 -15.79 -17.10
C PHE A 322 5.85 -15.71 -16.78
N SER A 323 6.71 -15.68 -17.80
CA SER A 323 8.15 -15.50 -17.62
C SER A 323 8.47 -14.14 -16.98
N PHE A 324 7.75 -13.09 -17.38
CA PHE A 324 7.83 -11.77 -16.77
C PHE A 324 7.36 -11.81 -15.31
N MET A 325 6.25 -12.48 -15.00
CA MET A 325 5.74 -12.67 -13.63
C MET A 325 6.74 -13.40 -12.72
N GLN A 326 7.44 -14.41 -13.23
CA GLN A 326 8.49 -15.12 -12.49
C GLN A 326 9.71 -14.23 -12.22
N ALA A 327 10.09 -13.37 -13.17
CA ALA A 327 11.13 -12.36 -12.96
C ALA A 327 10.72 -11.32 -11.91
N LEU A 328 9.45 -10.89 -11.90
CA LEU A 328 8.90 -9.99 -10.88
C LEU A 328 9.02 -10.57 -9.47
N ALA A 329 8.72 -11.86 -9.30
CA ALA A 329 8.75 -12.55 -8.01
C ALA A 329 10.14 -12.57 -7.32
N THR A 330 11.22 -12.23 -8.03
CA THR A 330 12.60 -12.23 -7.48
C THR A 330 12.90 -11.06 -6.53
N LYS A 331 12.17 -9.95 -6.64
CA LYS A 331 12.42 -8.71 -5.86
C LYS A 331 11.10 -8.16 -5.37
N HIS A 332 11.03 -7.77 -4.09
CA HIS A 332 9.77 -7.34 -3.45
C HIS A 332 9.30 -5.94 -3.87
N ILE A 333 10.22 -5.04 -4.19
CA ILE A 333 9.93 -3.64 -4.52
C ILE A 333 10.62 -3.31 -5.83
N TRP A 334 9.87 -2.78 -6.78
CA TRP A 334 10.35 -2.40 -8.09
C TRP A 334 10.10 -0.92 -8.37
N ALA A 335 11.09 -0.24 -8.93
CA ALA A 335 10.88 1.10 -9.50
C ALA A 335 10.30 0.98 -10.91
N ARG A 336 9.43 1.90 -11.31
CA ARG A 336 8.77 1.85 -12.63
C ARG A 336 9.78 1.84 -13.79
N ASP A 337 10.84 2.64 -13.71
CA ASP A 337 11.92 2.69 -14.70
C ASP A 337 12.68 1.35 -14.86
N GLU A 338 12.76 0.56 -13.79
CA GLU A 338 13.41 -0.76 -13.84
C GLU A 338 12.49 -1.79 -14.50
N LEU A 339 11.20 -1.72 -14.21
CA LEU A 339 10.18 -2.59 -14.79
C LEU A 339 9.97 -2.36 -16.28
N GLU A 340 10.00 -1.10 -16.72
CA GLU A 340 9.85 -0.76 -18.14
C GLU A 340 10.99 -1.36 -18.98
N LYS A 341 12.22 -1.36 -18.45
CA LYS A 341 13.37 -2.02 -19.09
C LYS A 341 13.19 -3.54 -19.16
N LEU A 342 12.66 -4.14 -18.09
CA LEU A 342 12.41 -5.57 -18.01
C LEU A 342 11.30 -5.99 -18.99
N ALA A 343 10.20 -5.24 -19.03
CA ALA A 343 9.09 -5.47 -19.97
C ALA A 343 9.54 -5.31 -21.43
N THR A 344 10.36 -4.31 -21.73
CA THR A 344 10.97 -4.13 -23.05
C THR A 344 11.84 -5.33 -23.45
N GLY A 345 12.55 -5.93 -22.49
CA GLY A 345 13.34 -7.15 -22.72
C GLY A 345 12.50 -8.37 -23.11
N HIS A 346 11.25 -8.41 -22.66
CA HIS A 346 10.26 -9.44 -23.01
C HIS A 346 9.35 -9.04 -24.17
N SER A 347 9.55 -7.89 -24.83
CA SER A 347 8.68 -7.35 -25.88
C SER A 347 7.23 -7.09 -25.45
N LEU A 348 7.02 -6.81 -24.16
CA LEU A 348 5.71 -6.63 -23.55
C LEU A 348 5.42 -5.15 -23.26
N MET A 349 4.14 -4.74 -23.35
CA MET A 349 3.70 -3.43 -22.87
C MET A 349 3.52 -3.48 -21.34
N LEU A 350 4.30 -2.68 -20.60
CA LEU A 350 4.34 -2.74 -19.13
C LEU A 350 2.95 -2.67 -18.50
N ASP A 351 2.19 -1.60 -18.74
CA ASP A 351 0.89 -1.39 -18.09
C ASP A 351 -0.13 -2.49 -18.45
N GLY A 352 -0.22 -2.87 -19.73
CA GLY A 352 -1.14 -3.94 -20.15
C GLY A 352 -0.76 -5.31 -19.58
N THR A 353 0.54 -5.58 -19.43
CA THR A 353 1.02 -6.85 -18.86
C THR A 353 0.79 -6.89 -17.35
N LEU A 354 1.03 -5.78 -16.67
CA LEU A 354 0.73 -5.61 -15.25
C LEU A 354 -0.77 -5.84 -14.97
N ASP A 355 -1.67 -5.25 -15.78
CA ASP A 355 -3.11 -5.48 -15.65
C ASP A 355 -3.47 -6.96 -15.84
N CYS A 356 -2.96 -7.62 -16.89
CA CYS A 356 -3.21 -9.04 -17.13
C CYS A 356 -2.69 -9.95 -15.99
N ILE A 357 -1.55 -9.60 -15.38
CA ILE A 357 -0.97 -10.34 -14.26
C ILE A 357 -1.83 -10.18 -13.01
N ASN A 358 -2.34 -8.98 -12.72
CA ASN A 358 -3.23 -8.75 -11.60
C ASN A 358 -4.59 -9.44 -11.79
N ASP A 359 -5.15 -9.40 -13.00
CA ASP A 359 -6.39 -10.12 -13.30
C ASP A 359 -6.22 -11.63 -13.11
N ALA A 360 -5.12 -12.19 -13.63
CA ALA A 360 -4.79 -13.60 -13.44
C ALA A 360 -4.55 -13.94 -11.95
N SER A 361 -3.94 -13.05 -11.17
CA SER A 361 -3.75 -13.30 -9.74
C SER A 361 -5.04 -13.24 -8.93
N TYR A 362 -6.02 -12.42 -9.35
CA TYR A 362 -7.34 -12.41 -8.75
C TYR A 362 -8.06 -13.73 -8.92
N ASP A 363 -7.96 -14.34 -10.11
CA ASP A 363 -8.61 -15.61 -10.41
C ASP A 363 -7.96 -16.79 -9.67
N HIS A 364 -6.62 -16.78 -9.51
CA HIS A 364 -5.89 -17.90 -8.91
C HIS A 364 -5.63 -17.76 -7.41
N PHE A 365 -5.19 -16.58 -6.97
CA PHE A 365 -4.77 -16.31 -5.59
C PHE A 365 -5.80 -15.50 -4.80
N GLY A 366 -6.86 -14.98 -5.44
CA GLY A 366 -7.93 -14.23 -4.79
C GLY A 366 -7.56 -12.79 -4.42
N GLY A 367 -6.50 -12.23 -5.01
CA GLY A 367 -6.05 -10.87 -4.77
C GLY A 367 -5.06 -10.35 -5.82
N PRO A 368 -4.71 -9.05 -5.78
CA PRO A 368 -3.76 -8.47 -6.73
C PRO A 368 -2.33 -8.96 -6.46
N PHE A 369 -1.56 -9.19 -7.52
CA PHE A 369 -0.17 -9.64 -7.44
C PHE A 369 0.75 -8.52 -6.97
N PHE A 370 0.47 -7.29 -7.39
CA PHE A 370 1.21 -6.10 -6.99
C PHE A 370 0.27 -4.93 -6.66
N GLU A 371 0.74 -4.05 -5.79
CA GLU A 371 0.04 -2.82 -5.39
C GLU A 371 0.98 -1.61 -5.51
N GLY A 372 0.42 -0.44 -5.81
CA GLY A 372 1.19 0.79 -6.03
C GLY A 372 1.53 1.06 -7.49
N ASP A 373 1.96 2.29 -7.78
CA ASP A 373 2.19 2.80 -9.14
C ASP A 373 3.67 3.22 -9.34
N ASP A 374 4.28 3.84 -8.32
CA ASP A 374 5.72 4.00 -8.15
C ASP A 374 6.07 4.30 -6.67
N PRO A 375 6.80 3.42 -5.95
CA PRO A 375 7.28 2.11 -6.38
C PRO A 375 6.18 1.05 -6.36
N ILE A 376 6.34 0.02 -7.20
CA ILE A 376 5.43 -1.13 -7.28
C ILE A 376 5.87 -2.17 -6.24
N GLU A 377 4.96 -2.53 -5.33
CA GLU A 377 5.18 -3.50 -4.24
C GLU A 377 4.54 -4.84 -4.60
N ILE A 378 5.35 -5.90 -4.63
CA ILE A 378 4.89 -7.26 -4.97
C ILE A 378 4.45 -8.00 -3.71
N ASN A 379 3.30 -8.65 -3.76
CA ASN A 379 2.82 -9.45 -2.64
C ASN A 379 3.66 -10.73 -2.45
N THR A 380 4.45 -10.78 -1.37
CA THR A 380 5.41 -11.85 -1.10
C THR A 380 4.77 -13.22 -0.85
N GLU A 381 3.48 -13.25 -0.51
CA GLU A 381 2.77 -14.51 -0.30
C GLU A 381 2.50 -15.22 -1.64
N PHE A 382 2.11 -14.46 -2.67
CA PHE A 382 1.88 -14.99 -4.02
C PHE A 382 3.19 -15.24 -4.77
N ALA A 383 4.22 -14.42 -4.55
CA ALA A 383 5.54 -14.61 -5.16
C ALA A 383 6.19 -15.96 -4.76
N LYS A 384 5.94 -16.46 -3.54
CA LYS A 384 6.45 -17.76 -3.08
C LYS A 384 5.77 -18.94 -3.76
N GLU A 385 4.49 -18.82 -4.10
CA GLU A 385 3.73 -19.89 -4.77
C GLU A 385 4.10 -20.05 -6.25
N ILE A 386 4.61 -18.98 -6.88
CA ILE A 386 5.06 -18.99 -8.29
C ILE A 386 6.53 -19.45 -8.41
N ALA A 387 7.34 -19.24 -7.36
CA ALA A 387 8.75 -19.64 -7.32
C ALA A 387 8.99 -21.05 -6.75
N ALA A 388 7.95 -21.71 -6.22
CA ALA A 388 7.96 -23.07 -5.70
C ALA A 388 7.56 -24.08 -6.78
#